data_AF-A0A1A7ZHA7-F1
#
_entry.id   AF-A0A1A7ZHA7-F1
#
_cell.length_a   1.000
_cell.length_b   1.000
_cell.length_c   1.000
_cell.angle_alpha   90.00
_cell.angle_beta   90.00
_cell.angle_gamma   90.00
#
_symmetry.space_group_name_H-M   'P 1'
#
loop_
_entity.id
_entity.type
_entity.pdbx_description
1 polymer ?
#
loop_
_entity_poly.entity_id
_entity_poly.type
_entity_poly.pdbx_seq_one_letter_code
_entity_poly.pdbx_strand_id
1 'polypeptide(L)'
;AKLTPATAEAQEVIYKLKEQHILLSADGPHRNVLKFKPPLCFTTEDVDLVVEKLDLILTELEEALGLKKHTTQSVVTENCKRKLSAEGNGNSEIIERDERVQQQNKTNKRIKT
;
A
#
# COMPACT_ATOMS: atom_id res chain seq x y z
N ALA A 1 -13.34 -16.98 25.53
CA ALA A 1 -13.90 -17.52 24.27
C ALA A 1 -12.81 -17.51 23.20
N LYS A 2 -12.73 -18.53 22.34
CA LYS A 2 -11.74 -18.59 21.25
C LYS A 2 -12.31 -17.87 20.03
N LEU A 3 -11.60 -16.89 19.49
CA LEU A 3 -12.00 -16.21 18.27
C LEU A 3 -11.78 -17.12 17.05
N THR A 4 -12.67 -17.03 16.08
CA THR A 4 -12.54 -17.74 14.80
C THR A 4 -11.57 -16.97 13.89
N PRO A 5 -10.58 -17.62 13.25
CA PRO A 5 -9.69 -16.95 12.29
C PRO A 5 -10.44 -16.40 11.07
N ALA A 6 -10.12 -15.17 10.66
CA ALA A 6 -10.68 -14.49 9.50
C ALA A 6 -9.99 -14.92 8.19
N THR A 7 -10.06 -16.22 7.87
CA THR A 7 -9.35 -16.80 6.72
C THR A 7 -9.93 -16.34 5.38
N ALA A 8 -11.25 -16.25 5.26
CA ALA A 8 -11.92 -15.88 4.02
C ALA A 8 -11.66 -14.40 3.68
N GLU A 9 -11.76 -13.55 4.68
CA GLU A 9 -11.53 -12.12 4.60
C GLU A 9 -10.07 -11.84 4.22
N ALA A 10 -9.11 -12.56 4.80
CA ALA A 10 -7.70 -12.41 4.42
C ALA A 10 -7.42 -12.79 2.97
N GLN A 11 -8.11 -13.80 2.41
CA GLN A 11 -7.99 -14.15 0.99
C GLN A 11 -8.59 -13.08 0.09
N GLU A 12 -9.74 -12.52 0.47
CA GLU A 12 -10.39 -11.44 -0.28
C GLU A 12 -9.51 -10.18 -0.34
N VAL A 13 -8.91 -9.79 0.80
CA VAL A 13 -7.96 -8.66 0.83
C VAL A 13 -6.79 -8.89 -0.13
N ILE A 14 -6.20 -10.10 -0.13
CA ILE A 14 -5.09 -10.44 -1.05
C ILE A 14 -5.54 -10.36 -2.50
N TYR A 15 -6.74 -10.85 -2.82
CA TYR A 15 -7.28 -10.81 -4.17
C TYR A 15 -7.52 -9.37 -4.65
N LYS A 16 -8.15 -8.54 -3.81
CA LYS A 16 -8.40 -7.12 -4.10
C LYS A 16 -7.11 -6.32 -4.29
N LEU A 17 -6.12 -6.53 -3.43
CA LEU A 17 -4.81 -5.88 -3.59
C LEU A 17 -4.10 -6.32 -4.88
N LYS A 18 -4.26 -7.58 -5.28
CA LYS A 18 -3.76 -8.07 -6.56
C LYS A 18 -4.42 -7.37 -7.76
N GLU A 19 -5.72 -7.05 -7.69
CA GLU A 19 -6.40 -6.23 -8.70
C GLU A 19 -5.81 -4.81 -8.77
N GLN A 20 -5.34 -4.29 -7.64
CA GLN A 20 -4.61 -3.01 -7.52
C GLN A 20 -3.10 -3.13 -7.83
N HIS A 21 -2.65 -4.25 -8.42
CA HIS A 21 -1.26 -4.54 -8.74
C HIS A 21 -0.29 -4.62 -7.53
N ILE A 22 -0.82 -4.84 -6.32
CA ILE A 22 -0.04 -5.05 -5.09
C ILE A 22 -0.06 -6.54 -4.75
N LEU A 23 1.12 -7.15 -4.64
CA LEU A 23 1.26 -8.60 -4.41
C LEU A 23 1.72 -8.90 -2.99
N LEU A 24 0.91 -9.66 -2.26
CA LEU A 24 1.21 -10.15 -0.91
C LEU A 24 0.77 -11.61 -0.74
N SER A 25 1.11 -12.17 0.40
CA SER A 25 0.80 -13.56 0.77
C SER A 25 0.23 -13.63 2.17
N ALA A 26 -0.55 -14.67 2.47
CA ALA A 26 -0.96 -14.99 3.84
C ALA A 26 -0.07 -16.06 4.47
N ASP A 27 0.23 -15.91 5.75
CA ASP A 27 1.02 -16.84 6.55
C ASP A 27 0.23 -17.46 7.72
N GLY A 28 0.86 -18.41 8.40
CA GLY A 28 0.31 -19.11 9.56
C GLY A 28 -0.61 -20.29 9.21
N PRO A 29 -1.01 -21.09 10.21
CA PRO A 29 -1.80 -22.31 10.02
C PRO A 29 -3.20 -22.04 9.45
N HIS A 30 -3.74 -20.84 9.70
CA HIS A 30 -5.07 -20.43 9.24
C HIS A 30 -5.04 -19.43 8.09
N ARG A 31 -3.85 -19.08 7.56
CA ARG A 31 -3.72 -18.14 6.42
C ARG A 31 -4.46 -16.80 6.62
N ASN A 32 -4.49 -16.30 7.85
CA ASN A 32 -5.18 -15.05 8.23
C ASN A 32 -4.21 -13.92 8.62
N VAL A 33 -2.90 -14.12 8.41
CA VAL A 33 -1.86 -13.13 8.71
C VAL A 33 -1.29 -12.62 7.39
N LEU A 34 -1.55 -11.37 7.04
CA LEU A 34 -0.99 -10.74 5.84
C LEU A 34 0.51 -10.53 6.01
N LYS A 35 1.29 -10.96 5.02
CA LYS A 35 2.76 -10.90 5.05
C LYS A 35 3.31 -10.04 3.92
N PHE A 36 4.08 -9.04 4.32
CA PHE A 36 4.84 -8.16 3.45
C PHE A 36 6.30 -8.61 3.41
N LYS A 37 6.87 -8.68 2.21
CA LYS A 37 8.27 -9.02 1.98
C LYS A 37 8.78 -8.36 0.71
N PRO A 38 8.86 -7.02 0.68
CA PRO A 38 9.30 -6.29 -0.50
C PRO A 38 10.83 -6.38 -0.66
N PRO A 39 11.38 -6.04 -1.84
CA PRO A 39 12.81 -5.83 -2.03
C PRO A 39 13.38 -4.75 -1.10
N LEU A 40 14.69 -4.75 -0.85
CA LEU A 40 15.32 -3.75 0.03
C LEU A 40 15.25 -2.31 -0.50
N CYS A 41 15.00 -2.12 -1.79
CA CYS A 41 14.85 -0.83 -2.43
C CYS A 41 13.40 -0.29 -2.42
N PHE A 42 12.50 -0.93 -1.67
CA PHE A 42 11.11 -0.48 -1.52
C PHE A 42 11.06 0.87 -0.81
N THR A 43 10.41 1.86 -1.43
CA THR A 43 10.47 3.25 -0.96
C THR A 43 9.30 3.58 -0.04
N THR A 44 9.34 4.77 0.58
CA THR A 44 8.25 5.30 1.39
C THR A 44 7.00 5.55 0.55
N GLU A 45 7.16 6.01 -0.69
CA GLU A 45 6.04 6.26 -1.60
C GLU A 45 5.33 4.95 -1.99
N ASP A 46 6.09 3.86 -2.16
CA ASP A 46 5.51 2.52 -2.38
C ASP A 46 4.70 2.05 -1.16
N VAL A 47 5.19 2.32 0.06
CA VAL A 47 4.48 2.01 1.31
C VAL A 47 3.17 2.79 1.39
N ASP A 48 3.21 4.09 1.11
CA ASP A 48 2.03 4.96 1.18
C ASP A 48 0.94 4.48 0.22
N LEU A 49 1.32 4.11 -1.02
CA LEU A 49 0.39 3.50 -1.98
C LEU A 49 -0.23 2.20 -1.43
N VAL A 50 0.58 1.32 -0.84
CA VAL A 50 0.08 0.05 -0.28
C VAL A 50 -0.89 0.28 0.86
N VAL A 51 -0.56 1.20 1.78
CA VAL A 51 -1.41 1.52 2.93
C VAL A 51 -2.71 2.15 2.49
N GLU A 52 -2.68 3.09 1.54
CA GLU A 52 -3.88 3.72 0.97
C GLU A 52 -4.84 2.68 0.39
N LYS A 53 -4.33 1.76 -0.45
CA LYS A 53 -5.19 0.72 -1.05
C LYS A 53 -5.69 -0.29 -0.03
N LEU A 54 -4.86 -0.65 0.94
CA LEU A 54 -5.27 -1.57 2.01
C LEU A 54 -6.39 -0.97 2.86
N ASP A 55 -6.29 0.30 3.24
CA ASP A 55 -7.29 1.00 4.06
C ASP A 55 -8.66 1.06 3.37
N LEU A 56 -8.68 1.40 2.08
CA LEU A 56 -9.89 1.38 1.26
C LEU A 56 -10.54 -0.01 1.23
N ILE A 57 -9.76 -1.06 0.94
CA ILE A 57 -10.25 -2.43 0.85
C ILE A 57 -10.79 -2.93 2.20
N LEU A 58 -10.09 -2.64 3.30
CA LEU A 58 -10.55 -3.03 4.63
C LEU A 58 -11.82 -2.27 5.02
N THR A 59 -11.90 -0.98 4.71
CA THR A 59 -13.12 -0.20 4.94
C THR A 59 -14.30 -0.81 4.20
N GLU A 60 -14.17 -1.08 2.89
CA GLU A 60 -15.22 -1.72 2.09
C GLU A 60 -15.65 -3.09 2.67
N LEU A 61 -14.70 -3.90 3.11
CA LEU A 61 -14.98 -5.19 3.74
C LEU A 61 -15.71 -5.05 5.07
N GLU A 62 -15.29 -4.11 5.92
CA GLU A 62 -15.96 -3.85 7.19
C GLU A 62 -17.40 -3.36 6.98
N GLU A 63 -17.62 -2.51 5.97
CA GLU A 63 -18.97 -2.08 5.59
C GLU A 63 -19.83 -3.24 5.10
N ALA A 64 -19.29 -4.11 4.25
CA ALA A 64 -19.98 -5.29 3.74
C ALA A 64 -20.32 -6.31 4.85
N LEU A 65 -19.45 -6.42 5.87
CA LEU A 65 -19.67 -7.28 7.04
C LEU A 65 -20.56 -6.63 8.11
N GLY A 66 -20.95 -5.36 7.94
CA GLY A 66 -21.78 -4.62 8.89
C GLY A 66 -21.05 -4.26 10.19
N LEU A 67 -19.72 -4.20 10.18
CA LEU A 67 -18.86 -3.94 11.35
C LEU A 67 -18.63 -2.44 11.61
N LYS A 68 -19.53 -1.56 11.13
CA LYS A 68 -19.33 -0.11 11.14
C LYS A 68 -19.05 0.41 12.54
N LYS A 69 -17.80 0.86 12.76
CA LYS A 69 -17.46 1.77 13.86
C LYS A 69 -17.74 3.19 13.37
N HIS A 70 -18.73 3.84 13.94
CA HIS A 70 -19.03 5.23 13.62
C HIS A 70 -17.86 6.14 14.07
N THR A 71 -17.15 6.69 13.08
CA THR A 71 -16.37 7.95 13.03
C THR A 71 -15.63 8.43 14.29
N THR A 72 -14.34 8.77 14.17
CA THR A 72 -13.85 10.11 14.57
C THR A 72 -12.63 10.50 13.72
N GLN A 73 -12.73 11.66 13.06
CA GLN A 73 -11.64 12.40 12.44
C GLN A 73 -10.49 12.60 13.44
N SER A 74 -9.27 12.24 13.07
CA SER A 74 -8.07 12.85 13.65
C SER A 74 -7.02 12.94 12.57
N VAL A 75 -7.02 14.09 11.92
CA VAL A 75 -5.81 14.74 11.42
C VAL A 75 -4.81 14.74 12.58
N VAL A 76 -3.81 13.87 12.57
CA VAL A 76 -2.44 14.20 13.02
C VAL A 76 -1.44 13.28 12.33
N THR A 77 -0.61 13.87 11.49
CA THR A 77 0.73 13.38 11.18
C THR A 77 1.57 13.42 12.46
N GLU A 78 1.79 12.29 13.12
CA GLU A 78 2.75 12.18 14.23
C GLU A 78 3.92 11.27 13.85
N ASN A 79 4.96 11.93 13.39
CA ASN A 79 6.37 11.54 13.41
C ASN A 79 6.76 10.40 14.38
N CYS A 80 7.16 9.23 13.86
CA CYS A 80 8.07 8.33 14.57
C CYS A 80 9.54 8.75 14.33
N LYS A 81 9.94 9.87 14.96
CA LYS A 81 11.34 10.32 15.02
C LYS A 81 12.19 9.30 15.80
N ARG A 82 12.91 8.42 15.08
CA ARG A 82 14.21 7.96 15.57
C ARG A 82 15.19 9.13 15.43
N LYS A 83 15.54 9.71 16.57
CA LYS A 83 16.51 10.79 16.74
C LYS A 83 17.88 10.36 16.21
N LEU A 84 18.28 10.92 15.07
CA LEU A 84 19.69 11.18 14.74
C LEU A 84 19.75 12.63 14.23
N SER A 85 20.49 13.44 14.96
CA SER A 85 20.68 14.88 14.76
C SER A 85 21.67 15.16 13.63
N ALA A 86 21.28 16.02 12.68
CA ALA A 86 22.15 17.04 12.05
C ALA A 86 21.28 17.96 11.19
N GLU A 87 21.52 19.27 11.33
CA GLU A 87 20.68 20.36 10.82
C GLU A 87 20.91 20.67 9.34
N GLY A 88 19.89 21.25 8.68
CA GLY A 88 20.00 21.81 7.34
C GLY A 88 18.66 22.34 6.81
N ASN A 89 18.43 23.64 6.97
CA ASN A 89 17.31 24.40 6.41
C ASN A 89 17.26 24.35 4.88
N GLY A 90 16.05 24.32 4.31
CA GLY A 90 15.81 24.61 2.91
C GLY A 90 14.31 24.66 2.57
N ASN A 91 13.78 25.85 2.36
CA ASN A 91 12.44 26.12 1.83
C ASN A 91 12.41 25.86 0.30
N SER A 92 11.32 25.30 -0.22
CA SER A 92 10.77 25.59 -1.56
C SER A 92 9.47 24.79 -1.75
N GLU A 93 8.32 25.45 -1.77
CA GLU A 93 7.68 26.06 -2.95
C GLU A 93 7.00 25.05 -3.89
N ILE A 94 5.68 25.24 -3.96
CA ILE A 94 4.70 24.68 -4.89
C ILE A 94 5.11 25.05 -6.32
N ILE A 95 5.22 24.06 -7.22
CA ILE A 95 5.11 24.30 -8.67
C ILE A 95 4.36 23.14 -9.32
N GLU A 96 3.12 23.41 -9.76
CA GLU A 96 2.41 22.68 -10.81
C GLU A 96 3.16 22.81 -12.15
N ARG A 97 3.33 21.70 -12.89
CA ARG A 97 3.42 21.73 -14.36
C ARG A 97 2.79 20.48 -14.97
N ASP A 98 1.70 20.72 -15.69
CA ASP A 98 1.07 19.84 -16.68
C ASP A 98 1.93 19.87 -17.96
N GLU A 99 2.36 18.72 -18.49
CA GLU A 99 2.69 18.57 -19.91
C GLU A 99 2.26 17.20 -20.43
N ARG A 100 1.32 17.23 -21.37
CA ARG A 100 0.98 16.13 -22.27
C ARG A 100 2.01 16.03 -23.41
N VAL A 101 2.10 14.81 -23.94
CA VAL A 101 2.29 14.40 -25.35
C VAL A 101 3.57 13.63 -25.69
N GLN A 102 3.37 12.30 -25.82
CA GLN A 102 3.76 11.35 -26.89
C GLN A 102 5.21 11.32 -27.42
N GLN A 103 5.81 10.13 -27.54
CA GLN A 103 5.74 9.32 -28.77
C GLN A 103 6.74 8.12 -28.77
N GLN A 104 6.26 6.98 -29.32
CA GLN A 104 6.97 5.99 -30.15
C GLN A 104 7.85 4.88 -29.51
N ASN A 105 7.20 3.73 -29.35
CA ASN A 105 7.55 2.40 -29.88
C ASN A 105 8.89 2.26 -30.64
N LYS A 106 9.73 1.31 -30.19
CA LYS A 106 10.60 0.49 -31.06
C LYS A 106 10.92 -0.84 -30.37
N THR A 107 10.48 -1.92 -31.01
CA THR A 107 10.69 -3.31 -30.62
C THR A 107 12.09 -3.79 -31.04
N ASN A 108 12.95 -4.13 -30.08
CA ASN A 108 14.24 -4.76 -30.37
C ASN A 108 14.12 -6.28 -30.28
N LYS A 109 13.89 -6.94 -31.43
CA LYS A 109 14.06 -8.38 -31.59
C LYS A 109 15.56 -8.70 -31.60
N ARG A 110 16.05 -9.34 -30.53
CA ARG A 110 17.41 -9.87 -30.47
C ARG A 110 17.47 -11.18 -31.26
N ILE A 111 18.08 -11.12 -32.43
CA ILE A 111 18.57 -12.30 -33.16
C ILE A 111 19.70 -12.92 -32.33
N LYS A 112 19.65 -14.23 -32.09
CA LYS A 112 20.69 -15.00 -31.42
C LYS A 112 21.35 -15.88 -32.49
N THR A 113 22.65 -15.70 -32.65
CA THR A 113 23.56 -16.54 -33.43
C THR A 113 23.71 -17.92 -32.82
#